data_AF-A0A4E0RQF7-F1
#
_entry.id   AF-A0A4E0RQF7-F1
#
_cell.length_a   1.000
_cell.length_b   1.000
_cell.length_c   1.000
_cell.angle_alpha   90.00
_cell.angle_beta   90.00
_cell.angle_gamma   90.00
#
_symmetry.space_group_name_H-M   'P 1'
#
loop_
_entity.id
_entity.type
_entity.pdbx_description
1 polymer ?
#
loop_
_entity_poly.entity_id
_entity_poly.type
_entity_poly.pdbx_seq_one_letter_code
_entity_poly.pdbx_strand_id
1 'polypeptide(L)'
;MQKNRVILSFLLQQILIQYAQAQCPTNFTEVSPGVCMIMTSKTSSFCNSHSYCEQEGIRRSLRLIVPGKNYLSMKNILTSLSYVYTGLSNVLNRTTNLQQGWRYNDPGWALFETPPSDTNIQWAISHPINLTTSFAAFSDLQLMSVLQLTRKSTHVVCEISSVGVNQSVELFKRDWPYPISTMFLNDLNNQACFNSFNVTFLSECARKCKRRTVCRSFYFLKEIGQCWISLYVDSLLPLSLAALNGTWYIWDLPAYSADVNTLQSVASTMQNNVAFFVLYELMLVQLTHSQCPNGFTETDPGVCMYLAVQSNSFCGSNSFCEQFGLSRGLRLFLPGKNYKSMLKILPSTSSAFTGLTSLLNRSSDYRQGWRFSDPGLAWYETPPGDTSIQWTPGEPSQRDQLVSIYYNGGFFAAPQFSIQTSHIVCEVSPVQSVASAETFQLNWPYEMSSVFLADGGNVGCQLSNKTSTLEGCCHQCKRQPACRAFYYHVETGNCWFAIFVDTLLPSAQSSTGGTWLRYGRPYW
;
A
#
# COMPACT_ATOMS: atom_id res chain seq x y z
N MET A 1 19.60 -10.33 -40.82
CA MET A 1 18.71 -9.15 -41.01
C MET A 1 17.21 -9.50 -41.10
N GLN A 2 16.83 -10.70 -41.51
CA GLN A 2 15.42 -11.11 -41.64
C GLN A 2 14.69 -11.30 -40.29
N LYS A 3 15.40 -11.74 -39.23
CA LYS A 3 14.85 -11.93 -37.88
C LYS A 3 14.41 -10.61 -37.20
N ASN A 4 15.12 -9.50 -37.44
CA ASN A 4 14.80 -8.20 -36.83
C ASN A 4 13.56 -7.54 -37.46
N ARG A 5 13.23 -7.85 -38.73
CA ARG A 5 12.00 -7.36 -39.38
C ARG A 5 10.73 -7.99 -38.82
N VAL A 6 10.81 -9.25 -38.38
CA VAL A 6 9.66 -9.97 -37.80
C VAL A 6 9.34 -9.45 -36.40
N ILE A 7 10.36 -9.15 -35.59
CA ILE A 7 10.18 -8.60 -34.24
C ILE A 7 9.61 -7.18 -34.29
N LEU A 8 10.11 -6.34 -35.21
CA LEU A 8 9.61 -4.97 -35.39
C LEU A 8 8.16 -4.94 -35.88
N SER A 9 7.80 -5.85 -36.79
CA SER A 9 6.43 -6.07 -37.25
C SER A 9 5.49 -6.47 -36.11
N PHE A 10 5.91 -7.42 -35.26
CA PHE A 10 5.13 -7.87 -34.11
C PHE A 10 4.94 -6.77 -33.06
N LEU A 11 5.97 -5.97 -32.79
CA LEU A 11 5.88 -4.83 -31.86
C LEU A 11 4.97 -3.73 -32.40
N LEU A 12 5.06 -3.40 -33.70
CA LEU A 12 4.12 -2.46 -34.34
C LEU A 12 2.68 -2.98 -34.32
N GLN A 13 2.48 -4.29 -34.50
CA GLN A 13 1.16 -4.91 -34.40
C GLN A 13 0.62 -4.87 -32.97
N GLN A 14 1.44 -5.11 -31.96
CA GLN A 14 1.03 -4.99 -30.56
C GLN A 14 0.75 -3.54 -30.14
N ILE A 15 1.53 -2.58 -30.65
CA ILE A 15 1.28 -1.15 -30.43
C ILE A 15 0.00 -0.71 -31.13
N LEU A 16 -0.25 -1.16 -32.36
CA LEU A 16 -1.51 -0.89 -33.10
C LEU A 16 -2.73 -1.55 -32.46
N ILE A 17 -2.58 -2.71 -31.80
CA ILE A 17 -3.65 -3.36 -31.02
C ILE A 17 -3.92 -2.62 -29.71
N GLN A 18 -2.90 -2.05 -29.06
CA GLN A 18 -3.11 -1.13 -27.92
C GLN A 18 -3.71 0.22 -28.34
N TYR A 19 -3.48 0.65 -29.59
CA TYR A 19 -4.05 1.87 -30.17
C TYR A 19 -5.46 1.69 -30.76
N ALA A 20 -5.92 0.44 -30.94
CA ALA A 20 -7.26 0.13 -31.41
C ALA A 20 -8.27 0.36 -30.27
N GLN A 21 -8.60 1.64 -30.09
CA GLN A 21 -9.77 2.20 -29.39
C GLN A 21 -10.17 1.49 -28.09
N ALA A 22 -9.83 2.10 -26.96
CA ALA A 22 -10.61 1.93 -25.73
C ALA A 22 -12.02 2.50 -25.96
N GLN A 23 -12.86 1.78 -26.72
CA GLN A 23 -14.25 2.15 -26.94
C GLN A 23 -14.95 2.14 -25.59
N CYS A 24 -15.70 3.21 -25.32
CA CYS A 24 -16.51 3.28 -24.11
C CYS A 24 -17.45 2.07 -24.01
N PRO A 25 -17.68 1.55 -22.79
CA PRO A 25 -18.65 0.47 -22.59
C PRO A 25 -20.03 0.83 -23.17
N THR A 26 -20.82 -0.18 -23.51
CA THR A 26 -22.15 0.02 -24.08
C THR A 26 -23.00 0.96 -23.21
N ASN A 27 -23.68 1.91 -23.85
CA ASN A 27 -24.48 2.99 -23.23
C ASN A 27 -23.67 4.13 -22.58
N PHE A 28 -22.35 4.17 -22.77
CA PHE A 28 -21.54 5.35 -22.48
C PHE A 28 -21.20 6.07 -23.78
N THR A 29 -21.10 7.39 -23.68
CA THR A 29 -20.63 8.26 -24.75
C THR A 29 -19.19 8.64 -24.46
N GLU A 30 -18.30 8.46 -25.44
CA GLU A 30 -16.96 9.04 -25.37
C GLU A 30 -17.08 10.55 -25.61
N VAL A 31 -16.84 11.32 -24.56
CA VAL A 31 -16.98 12.78 -24.61
C VAL A 31 -15.67 13.50 -24.89
N SER A 32 -14.54 12.82 -24.68
CA SER A 32 -13.19 13.23 -25.05
C SER A 32 -12.29 11.98 -25.04
N PRO A 33 -11.10 11.99 -25.66
CA PRO A 33 -10.26 10.79 -25.78
C PRO A 33 -10.07 10.07 -24.45
N GLY A 34 -10.61 8.85 -24.35
CA GLY A 34 -10.52 8.00 -23.15
C GLY A 34 -11.43 8.41 -21.97
N VAL A 35 -12.36 9.35 -22.16
CA VAL A 35 -13.32 9.79 -21.13
C VAL A 35 -14.73 9.38 -21.53
N CYS A 36 -15.30 8.48 -20.73
CA CYS A 36 -16.61 7.89 -20.97
C CYS A 36 -17.63 8.39 -19.95
N MET A 37 -18.73 8.95 -20.44
CA MET A 37 -19.81 9.47 -19.60
C MET A 37 -21.16 8.88 -19.98
N ILE A 38 -22.06 8.80 -19.00
CA ILE A 38 -23.47 8.49 -19.19
C ILE A 38 -24.30 9.62 -18.58
N MET A 39 -25.32 10.07 -19.31
CA MET A 39 -26.29 11.07 -18.85
C MET A 39 -27.65 10.40 -18.68
N THR A 40 -28.32 10.67 -17.57
CA THR A 40 -29.67 10.18 -17.30
C THR A 40 -30.59 11.34 -16.97
N SER A 41 -31.79 11.34 -17.55
CA SER A 41 -32.86 12.28 -17.17
C SER A 41 -33.40 11.91 -15.80
N LYS A 42 -32.79 12.48 -14.76
CA LYS A 42 -33.11 12.23 -13.37
C LYS A 42 -32.96 13.51 -12.58
N THR A 43 -34.06 13.93 -11.96
CA THR A 43 -34.06 15.08 -11.07
C THR A 43 -33.49 14.72 -9.71
N SER A 44 -32.45 15.42 -9.27
CA SER A 44 -31.69 15.01 -8.09
C SER A 44 -31.00 16.17 -7.39
N SER A 45 -30.88 16.12 -6.06
CA SER A 45 -29.98 17.00 -5.30
C SER A 45 -28.52 16.55 -5.48
N PHE A 46 -27.56 17.40 -5.13
CA PHE A 46 -26.12 17.09 -5.19
C PHE A 46 -25.77 15.69 -4.66
N CYS A 47 -26.08 15.38 -3.39
CA CYS A 47 -25.73 14.09 -2.79
C CYS A 47 -26.42 12.89 -3.46
N ASN A 48 -27.67 13.06 -3.87
CA ASN A 48 -28.43 12.02 -4.57
C ASN A 48 -27.88 11.76 -5.98
N SER A 49 -27.29 12.77 -6.63
CA SER A 49 -26.66 12.61 -7.94
C SER A 49 -25.38 11.78 -7.82
N HIS A 50 -24.57 12.06 -6.80
CA HIS A 50 -23.41 11.23 -6.47
C HIS A 50 -23.79 9.80 -6.06
N SER A 51 -24.79 9.65 -5.19
CA SER A 51 -25.29 8.34 -4.79
C SER A 51 -25.85 7.54 -5.96
N TYR A 52 -26.47 8.21 -6.94
CA TYR A 52 -26.93 7.56 -8.16
C TYR A 52 -25.74 7.03 -8.98
N CYS A 53 -24.69 7.84 -9.18
CA CYS A 53 -23.50 7.36 -9.89
C CYS A 53 -22.84 6.18 -9.16
N GLU A 54 -22.71 6.22 -7.83
CA GLU A 54 -22.20 5.09 -7.04
C GLU A 54 -23.02 3.82 -7.29
N GLN A 55 -24.35 3.89 -7.18
CA GLN A 55 -25.25 2.75 -7.38
C GLN A 55 -25.20 2.21 -8.81
N GLU A 56 -25.19 3.11 -9.80
CA GLU A 56 -25.13 2.73 -11.21
C GLU A 56 -23.77 2.10 -11.56
N GLY A 57 -22.70 2.56 -10.92
CA GLY A 57 -21.38 1.93 -11.00
C GLY A 57 -21.38 0.52 -10.43
N ILE A 58 -21.90 0.34 -9.21
CA ILE A 58 -22.05 -0.98 -8.59
C ILE A 58 -22.84 -1.93 -9.50
N ARG A 59 -23.96 -1.47 -10.05
CA ARG A 59 -24.83 -2.27 -10.95
C ARG A 59 -24.09 -2.72 -12.21
N ARG A 60 -23.12 -1.95 -12.69
CA ARG A 60 -22.36 -2.21 -13.91
C ARG A 60 -20.97 -2.79 -13.64
N SER A 61 -20.62 -3.05 -12.38
CA SER A 61 -19.26 -3.40 -11.97
C SER A 61 -18.20 -2.39 -12.42
N LEU A 62 -18.56 -1.10 -12.42
CA LEU A 62 -17.69 0.04 -12.76
C LEU A 62 -17.58 0.99 -11.55
N ARG A 63 -16.50 1.79 -11.49
CA ARG A 63 -16.44 2.92 -10.57
C ARG A 63 -16.94 4.17 -11.30
N LEU A 64 -18.17 4.58 -11.02
CA LEU A 64 -18.74 5.80 -11.60
C LEU A 64 -18.73 6.95 -10.59
N ILE A 65 -18.39 8.13 -11.06
CA ILE A 65 -18.33 9.37 -10.27
C ILE A 65 -19.06 10.50 -11.00
N VAL A 66 -19.49 11.54 -10.28
CA VAL A 66 -19.90 12.78 -10.95
C VAL A 66 -18.64 13.49 -11.46
N PRO A 67 -18.58 13.97 -12.72
CA PRO A 67 -17.35 14.53 -13.31
C PRO A 67 -16.83 15.77 -12.58
N GLY A 68 -15.62 15.69 -12.03
CA GLY A 68 -14.91 16.82 -11.41
C GLY A 68 -13.85 17.39 -12.35
N LYS A 69 -12.77 16.63 -12.62
CA LYS A 69 -11.65 17.05 -13.47
C LYS A 69 -12.07 17.24 -14.92
N ASN A 70 -12.88 16.32 -15.45
CA ASN A 70 -13.35 16.32 -16.83
C ASN A 70 -14.70 17.03 -16.99
N TYR A 71 -15.07 17.91 -16.06
CA TYR A 71 -16.37 18.60 -16.08
C TYR A 71 -16.66 19.31 -17.42
N LEU A 72 -15.64 19.90 -18.08
CA LEU A 72 -15.82 20.58 -19.36
C LEU A 72 -16.30 19.65 -20.47
N SER A 73 -15.86 18.39 -20.46
CA SER A 73 -16.27 17.39 -21.45
C SER A 73 -17.77 17.08 -21.38
N MET A 74 -18.45 17.39 -20.26
CA MET A 74 -19.91 17.24 -20.17
C MET A 74 -20.64 18.09 -21.22
N LYS A 75 -20.08 19.22 -21.68
CA LYS A 75 -20.71 20.06 -22.72
C LYS A 75 -21.04 19.30 -24.00
N ASN A 76 -20.35 18.21 -24.27
CA ASN A 76 -20.56 17.39 -25.47
C ASN A 76 -21.82 16.50 -25.39
N ILE A 77 -22.42 16.36 -24.21
CA ILE A 77 -23.65 15.57 -23.97
C ILE A 77 -24.78 16.39 -23.33
N LEU A 78 -24.48 17.58 -22.82
CA LEU A 78 -25.48 18.47 -22.23
C LEU A 78 -26.27 19.23 -23.29
N THR A 79 -27.50 19.60 -22.94
CA THR A 79 -28.34 20.53 -23.71
C THR A 79 -28.40 21.87 -22.98
N SER A 80 -28.84 22.95 -23.64
CA SER A 80 -29.01 24.26 -22.99
C SER A 80 -30.00 24.22 -21.82
N LEU A 81 -30.98 23.31 -21.84
CA LEU A 81 -31.96 23.11 -20.77
C LEU A 81 -31.45 22.24 -19.60
N SER A 82 -30.21 21.73 -19.70
CA SER A 82 -29.65 20.87 -18.68
C SER A 82 -29.12 21.67 -17.50
N TYR A 83 -29.57 21.33 -16.29
CA TYR A 83 -28.92 21.71 -15.04
C TYR A 83 -28.31 20.45 -14.43
N VAL A 84 -26.99 20.41 -14.25
CA VAL A 84 -26.26 19.22 -13.77
C VAL A 84 -25.16 19.61 -12.80
N TYR A 85 -25.11 18.96 -11.64
CA TYR A 85 -24.01 19.13 -10.69
C TYR A 85 -22.70 18.55 -11.23
N THR A 86 -21.60 19.21 -10.91
CA THR A 86 -20.26 18.69 -11.18
C THR A 86 -19.66 18.13 -9.88
N GLY A 87 -18.51 17.48 -10.01
CA GLY A 87 -17.70 17.00 -8.90
C GLY A 87 -16.84 18.08 -8.21
N LEU A 88 -17.04 19.36 -8.55
CA LEU A 88 -16.31 20.49 -7.96
C LEU A 88 -16.99 21.00 -6.69
N SER A 89 -16.21 21.17 -5.62
CA SER A 89 -16.70 21.77 -4.37
C SER A 89 -15.62 22.54 -3.61
N ASN A 90 -16.06 23.44 -2.74
CA ASN A 90 -15.24 24.26 -1.85
C ASN A 90 -15.85 24.27 -0.44
N VAL A 91 -15.94 23.09 0.17
CA VAL A 91 -16.55 22.85 1.49
C VAL A 91 -15.55 22.36 2.54
N LEU A 92 -14.28 22.13 2.17
CA LEU A 92 -13.20 21.82 3.11
C LEU A 92 -12.41 23.06 3.54
N ASN A 93 -12.06 23.96 2.60
CA ASN A 93 -11.20 25.12 2.88
C ASN A 93 -11.78 26.43 2.37
N ARG A 94 -12.49 27.10 3.26
CA ARG A 94 -13.16 28.37 2.97
C ARG A 94 -12.18 29.51 3.19
N THR A 95 -11.54 29.97 2.13
CA THR A 95 -10.74 31.19 2.15
C THR A 95 -11.60 32.39 1.77
N THR A 96 -11.12 33.62 2.00
CA THR A 96 -11.81 34.84 1.57
C THR A 96 -11.75 35.07 0.06
N ASN A 97 -10.88 34.33 -0.64
CA ASN A 97 -10.77 34.38 -2.10
C ASN A 97 -11.71 33.35 -2.74
N LEU A 98 -12.69 33.84 -3.50
CA LEU A 98 -13.74 33.03 -4.12
C LEU A 98 -13.21 31.97 -5.10
N GLN A 99 -12.03 32.17 -5.68
CA GLN A 99 -11.42 31.25 -6.65
C GLN A 99 -10.53 30.19 -6.00
N GLN A 100 -10.15 30.35 -4.73
CA GLN A 100 -9.27 29.43 -4.02
C GLN A 100 -10.06 28.34 -3.30
N GLY A 101 -9.46 27.16 -3.12
CA GLY A 101 -10.02 26.10 -2.25
C GLY A 101 -10.97 25.14 -2.97
N TRP A 102 -11.20 25.31 -4.28
CA TRP A 102 -12.01 24.40 -5.07
C TRP A 102 -11.26 23.10 -5.38
N ARG A 103 -11.95 21.97 -5.23
CA ARG A 103 -11.37 20.63 -5.38
C ARG A 103 -12.19 19.77 -6.31
N TYR A 104 -11.51 18.84 -6.98
CA TYR A 104 -12.14 17.75 -7.71
C TYR A 104 -12.48 16.61 -6.75
N ASN A 105 -13.66 16.03 -6.93
CA ASN A 105 -14.03 14.77 -6.28
C ASN A 105 -13.36 13.54 -6.92
N ASP A 106 -12.56 13.69 -7.97
CA ASP A 106 -11.96 12.55 -8.66
C ASP A 106 -10.93 11.83 -7.77
N PRO A 107 -11.05 10.51 -7.56
CA PRO A 107 -10.11 9.76 -6.72
C PRO A 107 -8.63 9.90 -7.12
N GLY A 108 -8.33 10.10 -8.39
CA GLY A 108 -6.96 10.33 -8.89
C GLY A 108 -6.47 11.77 -8.75
N TRP A 109 -7.30 12.70 -8.30
CA TRP A 109 -7.00 14.13 -8.20
C TRP A 109 -7.33 14.73 -6.83
N ALA A 110 -7.38 13.94 -5.76
CA ALA A 110 -7.74 14.48 -4.43
C ALA A 110 -6.71 15.48 -3.86
N LEU A 111 -5.52 15.58 -4.46
CA LEU A 111 -4.52 16.61 -4.13
C LEU A 111 -4.77 17.95 -4.83
N PHE A 112 -5.66 17.99 -5.81
CA PHE A 112 -5.95 19.22 -6.53
C PHE A 112 -6.76 20.18 -5.66
N GLU A 113 -6.21 21.36 -5.47
CA GLU A 113 -6.89 22.51 -4.88
C GLU A 113 -6.51 23.75 -5.68
N THR A 114 -7.51 24.60 -5.99
CA THR A 114 -7.25 25.83 -6.73
C THR A 114 -6.45 26.84 -5.90
N PRO A 115 -5.33 27.38 -6.41
CA PRO A 115 -4.64 28.51 -5.79
C PRO A 115 -5.45 29.82 -5.91
N PRO A 116 -5.04 30.90 -5.20
CA PRO A 116 -5.69 32.21 -5.26
C PRO A 116 -5.88 32.84 -6.64
N SER A 117 -5.07 32.43 -7.62
CA SER A 117 -5.07 32.97 -8.99
C SER A 117 -5.35 31.88 -10.03
N ASP A 118 -6.13 30.86 -9.66
CA ASP A 118 -6.44 29.76 -10.58
C ASP A 118 -7.27 30.22 -11.77
N THR A 119 -6.79 29.92 -12.97
CA THR A 119 -7.52 30.11 -14.23
C THR A 119 -7.91 28.78 -14.88
N ASN A 120 -7.67 27.66 -14.19
CA ASN A 120 -7.92 26.32 -14.71
C ASN A 120 -9.40 25.95 -14.67
N ILE A 121 -10.16 26.46 -13.68
CA ILE A 121 -11.62 26.35 -13.67
C ILE A 121 -12.24 27.47 -14.51
N GLN A 122 -12.90 27.10 -15.60
CA GLN A 122 -13.58 27.99 -16.53
C GLN A 122 -14.98 28.34 -16.02
N TRP A 123 -15.02 29.26 -15.05
CA TRP A 123 -16.26 29.81 -14.52
C TRP A 123 -17.01 30.64 -15.56
N ALA A 124 -18.34 30.70 -15.42
CA ALA A 124 -19.17 31.73 -16.04
C ALA A 124 -18.74 33.13 -15.56
N ILE A 125 -19.08 34.15 -16.34
CA ILE A 125 -18.81 35.54 -15.98
C ILE A 125 -19.38 35.81 -14.57
N SER A 126 -18.57 36.45 -13.72
CA SER A 126 -18.91 36.79 -12.33
C SER A 126 -19.06 35.61 -11.36
N HIS A 127 -18.63 34.40 -11.73
CA HIS A 127 -18.52 33.27 -10.82
C HIS A 127 -17.06 32.99 -10.40
N PRO A 128 -16.84 32.46 -9.19
CA PRO A 128 -17.82 32.22 -8.14
C PRO A 128 -18.38 33.51 -7.53
N ILE A 129 -19.69 33.58 -7.26
CA ILE A 129 -20.38 34.83 -6.88
C ILE A 129 -20.09 35.23 -5.43
N ASN A 130 -20.10 34.27 -4.50
CA ASN A 130 -19.89 34.55 -3.07
C ASN A 130 -19.41 33.30 -2.32
N LEU A 131 -19.01 33.51 -1.07
CA LEU A 131 -18.49 32.44 -0.19
C LEU A 131 -19.52 31.37 0.15
N THR A 132 -20.83 31.67 0.04
CA THR A 132 -21.89 30.69 0.32
C THR A 132 -22.12 29.73 -0.83
N THR A 133 -21.68 30.03 -2.05
CA THR A 133 -21.80 29.10 -3.19
C THR A 133 -20.61 28.13 -3.24
N SER A 134 -20.72 26.98 -2.56
CA SER A 134 -19.61 26.03 -2.39
C SER A 134 -19.65 24.79 -3.29
N PHE A 135 -20.57 24.74 -4.24
CA PHE A 135 -20.68 23.65 -5.23
C PHE A 135 -20.72 24.23 -6.64
N ALA A 136 -20.32 23.44 -7.64
CA ALA A 136 -20.44 23.85 -9.03
C ALA A 136 -21.49 23.03 -9.78
N ALA A 137 -22.18 23.69 -10.71
CA ALA A 137 -23.15 23.07 -11.60
C ALA A 137 -23.09 23.72 -12.99
N PHE A 138 -23.40 22.94 -14.01
CA PHE A 138 -23.71 23.48 -15.33
C PHE A 138 -25.15 23.96 -15.39
N SER A 139 -25.36 25.14 -15.96
CA SER A 139 -26.64 25.68 -16.45
C SER A 139 -26.35 26.46 -17.72
N ASP A 140 -27.20 26.35 -18.74
CA ASP A 140 -27.00 27.05 -20.02
C ASP A 140 -25.59 26.83 -20.62
N LEU A 141 -25.04 25.62 -20.44
CA LEU A 141 -23.69 25.21 -20.85
C LEU A 141 -22.53 26.03 -20.22
N GLN A 142 -22.80 26.79 -19.17
CA GLN A 142 -21.80 27.52 -18.40
C GLN A 142 -21.64 26.94 -17.00
N LEU A 143 -20.41 26.95 -16.48
CA LEU A 143 -20.12 26.49 -15.12
C LEU A 143 -20.41 27.61 -14.13
N MET A 144 -21.31 27.35 -13.18
CA MET A 144 -21.70 28.31 -12.16
C MET A 144 -21.42 27.75 -10.77
N SER A 145 -21.04 28.62 -9.83
CA SER A 145 -21.11 28.32 -8.40
C SER A 145 -22.55 28.41 -7.90
N VAL A 146 -22.98 27.43 -7.10
CA VAL A 146 -24.36 27.28 -6.64
C VAL A 146 -24.44 26.91 -5.17
N LEU A 147 -25.61 27.17 -4.56
CA LEU A 147 -25.98 26.64 -3.25
C LEU A 147 -26.46 25.19 -3.42
N GLN A 148 -26.10 24.32 -2.49
CA GLN A 148 -26.45 22.90 -2.59
C GLN A 148 -27.95 22.63 -2.49
N LEU A 149 -28.65 23.36 -1.62
CA LEU A 149 -30.03 23.05 -1.22
C LEU A 149 -31.11 23.77 -2.04
N THR A 150 -30.73 24.68 -2.96
CA THR A 150 -31.71 25.57 -3.61
C THR A 150 -32.30 25.04 -4.91
N ARG A 151 -31.59 24.15 -5.62
CA ARG A 151 -32.05 23.62 -6.91
C ARG A 151 -31.79 22.12 -7.00
N LYS A 152 -32.65 21.40 -7.72
CA LYS A 152 -32.38 20.02 -8.12
C LYS A 152 -31.88 20.03 -9.56
N SER A 153 -31.00 19.11 -9.89
CA SER A 153 -30.58 18.89 -11.27
C SER A 153 -31.73 18.41 -12.13
N THR A 154 -31.67 18.68 -13.43
CA THR A 154 -32.60 18.08 -14.41
C THR A 154 -32.08 16.73 -14.87
N HIS A 155 -30.75 16.54 -14.85
CA HIS A 155 -30.07 15.31 -15.23
C HIS A 155 -28.98 14.94 -14.23
N VAL A 156 -28.53 13.70 -14.28
CA VAL A 156 -27.31 13.24 -13.60
C VAL A 156 -26.34 12.75 -14.66
N VAL A 157 -25.10 13.22 -14.58
CA VAL A 157 -24.01 12.76 -15.44
C VAL A 157 -23.02 11.99 -14.57
N CYS A 158 -22.64 10.81 -15.04
CA CYS A 158 -21.66 9.95 -14.40
C CYS A 158 -20.51 9.64 -15.35
N GLU A 159 -19.29 9.70 -14.86
CA GLU A 159 -18.05 9.38 -15.57
C GLU A 159 -17.44 8.08 -15.04
N ILE A 160 -16.87 7.29 -15.93
CA ILE A 160 -16.03 6.14 -15.53
C ILE A 160 -14.72 6.67 -14.94
N SER A 161 -14.46 6.34 -13.68
CA SER A 161 -13.23 6.76 -13.00
C SER A 161 -12.01 6.08 -13.63
N SER A 162 -10.94 6.86 -13.83
CA SER A 162 -9.62 6.35 -14.24
C SER A 162 -8.94 5.47 -13.17
N VAL A 163 -9.43 5.52 -11.93
CA VAL A 163 -8.93 4.69 -10.83
C VAL A 163 -9.85 3.48 -10.65
N GLY A 164 -9.30 2.29 -10.89
CA GLY A 164 -10.04 1.03 -10.75
C GLY A 164 -10.55 0.75 -9.33
N VAL A 165 -11.34 -0.31 -9.20
CA VAL A 165 -11.99 -0.73 -7.93
C VAL A 165 -11.01 -1.48 -7.00
N ASN A 166 -9.78 -1.74 -7.45
CA ASN A 166 -8.85 -2.59 -6.70
C ASN A 166 -8.39 -1.96 -5.39
N GLN A 167 -8.73 -2.68 -4.32
CA GLN A 167 -8.55 -2.31 -2.93
C GLN A 167 -7.12 -2.58 -2.48
N SER A 168 -6.29 -1.58 -2.60
CA SER A 168 -5.07 -1.49 -1.81
C SER A 168 -5.35 -0.84 -0.45
N VAL A 169 -4.38 -0.95 0.47
CA VAL A 169 -4.45 -0.35 1.82
C VAL A 169 -4.56 1.16 1.67
N GLU A 170 -5.58 1.76 2.30
CA GLU A 170 -5.72 3.21 2.40
C GLU A 170 -5.19 3.67 3.75
N LEU A 171 -4.26 4.61 3.73
CA LEU A 171 -3.74 5.26 4.93
C LEU A 171 -4.67 6.42 5.27
N PHE A 172 -5.21 6.48 6.47
CA PHE A 172 -5.90 7.68 6.95
C PHE A 172 -4.90 8.59 7.65
N LYS A 173 -4.80 9.85 7.22
CA LYS A 173 -3.93 10.84 7.84
C LYS A 173 -4.77 11.84 8.63
N ARG A 174 -4.29 12.20 9.82
CA ARG A 174 -4.81 13.36 10.56
C ARG A 174 -4.27 14.62 9.91
N ASP A 175 -5.04 15.70 9.95
CA ASP A 175 -4.60 17.03 9.51
C ASP A 175 -4.14 17.07 8.04
N TRP A 176 -4.85 16.35 7.16
CA TRP A 176 -4.52 16.23 5.75
C TRP A 176 -5.58 16.91 4.86
N PRO A 177 -5.22 17.56 3.74
CA PRO A 177 -3.86 17.77 3.24
C PRO A 177 -3.09 18.88 3.96
N TYR A 178 -3.74 19.60 4.87
CA TYR A 178 -3.14 20.56 5.78
C TYR A 178 -3.93 20.61 7.10
N PRO A 179 -3.36 21.19 8.17
CA PRO A 179 -4.07 21.44 9.41
C PRO A 179 -5.35 22.24 9.17
N ILE A 180 -6.48 21.67 9.57
CA ILE A 180 -7.80 22.30 9.47
C ILE A 180 -8.02 23.14 10.73
N SER A 181 -8.19 24.44 10.57
CA SER A 181 -8.34 25.39 11.69
C SER A 181 -9.71 25.33 12.38
N THR A 182 -10.75 24.86 11.68
CA THR A 182 -12.10 24.64 12.20
C THR A 182 -12.69 23.36 11.61
N MET A 183 -13.28 22.49 12.44
CA MET A 183 -13.92 21.27 11.97
C MET A 183 -15.33 21.48 11.42
N PHE A 184 -15.90 22.67 11.61
CA PHE A 184 -17.29 22.96 11.28
C PHE A 184 -17.41 24.02 10.19
N LEU A 185 -18.28 23.76 9.23
CA LEU A 185 -18.64 24.69 8.17
C LEU A 185 -19.61 25.73 8.73
N ASN A 186 -19.21 27.01 8.76
CA ASN A 186 -20.08 28.11 9.14
C ASN A 186 -21.03 28.51 7.99
N ASP A 187 -21.82 27.55 7.51
CA ASP A 187 -22.79 27.70 6.43
C ASP A 187 -23.94 26.72 6.60
N LEU A 188 -25.16 27.25 6.70
CA LEU A 188 -26.36 26.41 6.86
C LEU A 188 -26.91 25.91 5.51
N ASN A 189 -26.51 26.54 4.40
CA ASN A 189 -27.04 26.25 3.06
C ASN A 189 -26.24 25.17 2.32
N ASN A 190 -25.12 24.74 2.89
CA ASN A 190 -24.24 23.72 2.35
C ASN A 190 -24.00 22.66 3.41
N GLN A 191 -24.43 21.45 3.12
CA GLN A 191 -24.22 20.28 3.96
C GLN A 191 -23.74 19.19 3.02
N ALA A 192 -22.42 19.00 2.94
CA ALA A 192 -21.86 17.91 2.15
C ALA A 192 -22.49 16.56 2.54
N CYS A 193 -22.13 15.50 1.81
CA CYS A 193 -22.84 14.25 1.93
C CYS A 193 -22.26 13.44 3.10
N PHE A 194 -23.03 13.26 4.16
CA PHE A 194 -22.60 12.51 5.34
C PHE A 194 -23.46 11.30 5.62
N ASN A 195 -22.82 10.24 6.11
CA ASN A 195 -23.49 9.18 6.86
C ASN A 195 -22.97 9.18 8.29
N SER A 196 -23.85 8.91 9.25
CA SER A 196 -23.47 8.77 10.66
C SER A 196 -23.91 7.45 11.25
N PHE A 197 -23.17 6.98 12.24
CA PHE A 197 -23.45 5.77 12.99
C PHE A 197 -22.65 5.76 14.29
N ASN A 198 -23.13 5.00 15.28
CA ASN A 198 -22.41 4.81 16.54
C ASN A 198 -21.38 3.69 16.36
N VAL A 199 -20.19 3.90 16.92
CA VAL A 199 -19.11 2.92 16.99
C VAL A 199 -18.47 2.95 18.36
N THR A 200 -17.83 1.85 18.74
CA THR A 200 -17.14 1.79 20.04
C THR A 200 -15.75 2.41 19.95
N PHE A 201 -15.10 2.26 18.80
CA PHE A 201 -13.71 2.68 18.61
C PHE A 201 -13.50 3.43 17.29
N LEU A 202 -12.51 4.32 17.31
CA LEU A 202 -12.04 5.05 16.14
C LEU A 202 -11.73 4.14 14.93
N SER A 203 -11.09 3.00 15.17
CA SER A 203 -10.72 2.04 14.12
C SER A 203 -11.94 1.46 13.40
N GLU A 204 -13.07 1.35 14.09
CA GLU A 204 -14.33 0.90 13.48
C GLU A 204 -14.90 1.98 12.55
N CYS A 205 -14.79 3.26 12.92
CA CYS A 205 -15.15 4.40 12.06
C CYS A 205 -14.33 4.37 10.76
N ALA A 206 -12.99 4.23 10.88
CA ALA A 206 -12.09 4.11 9.75
C ALA A 206 -12.42 2.91 8.85
N ARG A 207 -12.68 1.74 9.44
CA ARG A 207 -13.07 0.52 8.70
C ARG A 207 -14.37 0.71 7.93
N LYS A 208 -15.37 1.36 8.52
CA LYS A 208 -16.65 1.64 7.86
C LYS A 208 -16.50 2.64 6.72
N CYS A 209 -15.65 3.66 6.89
CA CYS A 209 -15.27 4.56 5.80
C CYS A 209 -14.57 3.79 4.66
N LYS A 210 -13.53 3.00 4.96
CA LYS A 210 -12.79 2.19 3.97
C LYS A 210 -13.68 1.26 3.14
N ARG A 211 -14.71 0.68 3.76
CA ARG A 211 -15.64 -0.22 3.05
C ARG A 211 -16.47 0.47 1.98
N ARG A 212 -16.53 1.80 1.98
CA ARG A 212 -17.22 2.59 0.96
C ARG A 212 -16.17 3.30 0.10
N THR A 213 -16.04 2.89 -1.16
CA THR A 213 -15.09 3.47 -2.13
C THR A 213 -15.33 4.96 -2.43
N VAL A 214 -16.46 5.48 -1.96
CA VAL A 214 -16.88 6.89 -2.06
C VAL A 214 -16.62 7.68 -0.80
N CYS A 215 -16.22 7.03 0.30
CA CYS A 215 -15.81 7.74 1.51
C CYS A 215 -14.56 8.56 1.21
N ARG A 216 -14.50 9.76 1.78
CA ARG A 216 -13.40 10.71 1.60
C ARG A 216 -12.64 10.97 2.89
N SER A 217 -13.41 11.17 3.94
CA SER A 217 -12.91 11.43 5.27
C SER A 217 -13.88 10.91 6.31
N PHE A 218 -13.41 10.81 7.55
CA PHE A 218 -14.28 10.53 8.66
C PHE A 218 -13.94 11.38 9.88
N TYR A 219 -14.97 11.61 10.68
CA TYR A 219 -14.97 12.36 11.91
C TYR A 219 -15.42 11.45 13.04
N PHE A 220 -14.73 11.52 14.17
CA PHE A 220 -15.04 10.73 15.35
C PHE A 220 -15.17 11.62 16.57
N LEU A 221 -16.34 11.58 17.20
CA LEU A 221 -16.61 12.21 18.49
C LEU A 221 -16.41 11.16 19.59
N LYS A 222 -15.28 11.28 20.30
CA LYS A 222 -14.77 10.23 21.19
C LYS A 222 -15.69 9.95 22.37
N GLU A 223 -16.32 10.97 22.93
CA GLU A 223 -17.06 10.93 24.18
C GLU A 223 -18.34 10.09 24.08
N ILE A 224 -18.98 10.10 22.89
CA ILE A 224 -20.21 9.35 22.64
C ILE A 224 -20.07 8.28 21.55
N GLY A 225 -18.85 8.06 21.06
CA GLY A 225 -18.58 7.07 20.01
C GLY A 225 -19.28 7.37 18.69
N GLN A 226 -19.56 8.65 18.37
CA GLN A 226 -20.29 8.99 17.15
C GLN A 226 -19.32 9.14 15.99
N CYS A 227 -19.54 8.36 14.92
CA CYS A 227 -18.77 8.43 13.70
C CYS A 227 -19.59 9.09 12.59
N TRP A 228 -18.98 10.04 11.89
CA TRP A 228 -19.54 10.70 10.71
C TRP A 228 -18.56 10.51 9.56
N ILE A 229 -19.00 9.92 8.45
CA ILE A 229 -18.15 9.76 7.26
C ILE A 229 -18.60 10.75 6.18
N SER A 230 -17.65 11.53 5.64
CA SER A 230 -17.89 12.36 4.46
C SER A 230 -17.81 11.51 3.21
N LEU A 231 -18.80 11.69 2.33
CA LEU A 231 -18.96 10.93 1.10
C LEU A 231 -18.79 11.85 -0.10
N TYR A 232 -18.18 11.31 -1.14
CA TYR A 232 -17.98 11.88 -2.46
C TYR A 232 -17.03 13.07 -2.53
N VAL A 233 -17.10 14.02 -1.60
CA VAL A 233 -16.23 15.20 -1.49
C VAL A 233 -15.64 15.33 -0.08
N ASP A 234 -14.45 15.93 0.04
CA ASP A 234 -13.90 16.35 1.33
C ASP A 234 -14.70 17.54 1.84
N SER A 235 -15.13 17.53 3.10
CA SER A 235 -15.96 18.61 3.66
C SER A 235 -15.85 18.68 5.17
N LEU A 236 -15.87 19.89 5.71
CA LEU A 236 -16.11 20.15 7.13
C LEU A 236 -17.48 19.65 7.59
N LEU A 237 -17.63 19.40 8.90
CA LEU A 237 -18.90 19.00 9.51
C LEU A 237 -19.94 20.12 9.47
N PRO A 238 -21.25 19.81 9.42
CA PRO A 238 -22.30 20.82 9.58
C PRO A 238 -22.20 21.56 10.93
N LEU A 239 -22.48 22.88 10.92
CA LEU A 239 -22.44 23.70 12.14
C LEU A 239 -23.36 23.19 13.26
N SER A 240 -24.45 22.52 12.92
CA SER A 240 -25.38 21.94 13.90
C SER A 240 -24.72 20.92 14.83
N LEU A 241 -23.61 20.29 14.40
CA LEU A 241 -22.85 19.35 15.22
C LEU A 241 -21.87 20.03 16.18
N ALA A 242 -21.60 21.32 16.02
CA ALA A 242 -20.75 22.08 16.93
C ALA A 242 -21.36 22.21 18.34
N ALA A 243 -22.68 22.02 18.47
CA ALA A 243 -23.38 22.01 19.75
C ALA A 243 -23.14 20.73 20.57
N LEU A 244 -22.57 19.68 19.97
CA LEU A 244 -22.25 18.44 20.67
C LEU A 244 -20.96 18.62 21.48
N ASN A 245 -21.06 18.46 22.79
CA ASN A 245 -19.91 18.52 23.69
C ASN A 245 -18.98 17.33 23.47
N GLY A 246 -17.72 17.62 23.17
CA GLY A 246 -16.65 16.62 23.11
C GLY A 246 -15.52 16.99 22.16
N THR A 247 -14.58 16.06 22.03
CA THR A 247 -13.40 16.19 21.21
C THR A 247 -13.64 15.50 19.89
N TRP A 248 -13.78 16.31 18.85
CA TRP A 248 -13.82 15.83 17.48
C TRP A 248 -12.41 15.56 16.97
N TYR A 249 -12.31 14.53 16.16
CA TYR A 249 -11.10 14.21 15.43
C TYR A 249 -11.44 13.92 13.97
N ILE A 250 -10.62 14.40 13.05
CA ILE A 250 -10.76 14.18 11.61
C ILE A 250 -9.61 13.32 11.08
N TRP A 251 -9.94 12.41 10.16
CA TRP A 251 -8.96 11.77 9.31
C TRP A 251 -9.43 11.71 7.87
N ASP A 252 -8.53 12.07 6.97
CA ASP A 252 -8.77 12.13 5.54
C ASP A 252 -7.98 11.04 4.80
N LEU A 253 -8.47 10.65 3.63
CA LEU A 253 -7.81 9.73 2.72
C LEU A 253 -6.87 10.51 1.79
N PRO A 254 -5.53 10.36 1.90
CA PRO A 254 -4.63 10.82 0.87
C PRO A 254 -4.96 10.08 -0.42
N ALA A 255 -5.16 10.82 -1.52
CA ALA A 255 -5.28 10.21 -2.84
C ALA A 255 -4.10 9.26 -3.10
N TYR A 256 -4.38 8.21 -3.85
CA TYR A 256 -3.36 7.46 -4.57
C TYR A 256 -2.59 8.44 -5.46
N SER A 257 -1.35 8.80 -5.08
CA SER A 257 -0.43 9.42 -6.03
C SER A 257 0.00 8.34 -7.01
N ALA A 258 -0.69 8.23 -8.14
CA ALA A 258 0.06 7.95 -9.36
C ALA A 258 0.97 9.16 -9.54
N ASP A 259 2.27 8.93 -9.71
CA ASP A 259 3.25 9.98 -9.97
C ASP A 259 2.85 10.73 -11.26
N VAL A 260 2.18 11.89 -11.12
CA VAL A 260 1.62 12.66 -12.26
C VAL A 260 2.72 13.41 -13.02
N ASN A 261 3.96 13.44 -12.51
CA ASN A 261 5.05 14.20 -13.12
C ASN A 261 5.80 13.48 -14.25
N THR A 262 5.49 12.21 -14.56
CA THR A 262 6.26 11.43 -15.54
C THR A 262 5.60 11.26 -16.92
N LEU A 263 4.38 11.75 -17.14
CA LEU A 263 3.64 11.48 -18.39
C LEU A 263 3.20 12.72 -19.19
N GLN A 264 3.43 13.94 -18.70
CA GLN A 264 3.00 15.17 -19.39
C GLN A 264 4.06 15.87 -20.25
N SER A 265 5.33 15.42 -20.28
CA SER A 265 6.38 16.07 -21.10
C SER A 265 6.79 15.32 -22.37
N VAL A 266 6.16 14.18 -22.71
CA VAL A 266 6.64 13.32 -23.83
C VAL A 266 5.76 13.45 -25.10
N ALA A 267 4.57 14.06 -25.02
CA ALA A 267 3.60 13.99 -26.11
C ALA A 267 3.79 15.03 -27.24
N SER A 268 4.69 16.01 -27.15
CA SER A 268 4.78 17.09 -28.16
C SER A 268 6.08 17.15 -28.97
N THR A 269 7.04 16.22 -28.78
CA THR A 269 8.37 16.35 -29.42
C THR A 269 8.90 15.03 -29.97
N MET A 270 8.09 14.26 -30.69
CA MET A 270 8.56 13.03 -31.34
C MET A 270 8.06 12.88 -32.77
N GLN A 271 8.69 13.62 -33.69
CA GLN A 271 8.65 13.31 -35.12
C GLN A 271 10.03 13.17 -35.78
N ASN A 272 11.15 13.46 -35.09
CA ASN A 272 12.47 13.55 -35.75
C ASN A 272 13.65 12.82 -35.07
N ASN A 273 13.45 11.68 -34.38
CA ASN A 273 14.59 11.05 -33.67
C ASN A 273 14.54 9.51 -33.56
N VAL A 274 14.39 8.81 -34.69
CA VAL A 274 14.53 7.34 -34.71
C VAL A 274 15.97 6.90 -34.41
N ALA A 275 16.98 7.69 -34.80
CA ALA A 275 18.39 7.39 -34.49
C ALA A 275 18.74 7.61 -33.01
N PHE A 276 18.14 8.63 -32.38
CA PHE A 276 18.37 8.94 -30.96
C PHE A 276 17.72 7.88 -30.05
N PHE A 277 16.56 7.34 -30.44
CA PHE A 277 15.90 6.26 -29.71
C PHE A 277 16.73 4.97 -29.71
N VAL A 278 17.33 4.60 -30.83
CA VAL A 278 18.16 3.39 -30.91
C VAL A 278 19.44 3.53 -30.08
N LEU A 279 20.05 4.71 -30.05
CA LEU A 279 21.21 5.00 -29.19
C LEU A 279 20.86 5.08 -27.71
N TYR A 280 19.68 5.62 -27.37
CA TYR A 280 19.17 5.69 -26.00
C TYR A 280 18.82 4.30 -25.45
N GLU A 281 18.18 3.44 -26.26
CA GLU A 281 17.93 2.03 -25.91
C GLU A 281 19.23 1.23 -25.76
N LEU A 282 20.24 1.46 -26.61
CA LEU A 282 21.56 0.83 -26.47
C LEU A 282 22.30 1.31 -25.21
N MET A 283 22.16 2.58 -24.81
CA MET A 283 22.72 3.09 -23.56
C MET A 283 21.94 2.60 -22.32
N LEU A 284 20.61 2.44 -22.42
CA LEU A 284 19.80 1.82 -21.37
C LEU A 284 20.19 0.35 -21.14
N VAL A 285 20.47 -0.41 -22.21
CA VAL A 285 20.94 -1.80 -22.10
C VAL A 285 22.33 -1.92 -21.45
N GLN A 286 23.19 -0.89 -21.57
CA GLN A 286 24.46 -0.85 -20.83
C GLN A 286 24.33 -0.36 -19.37
N LEU A 287 23.26 0.38 -19.04
CA LEU A 287 22.93 0.81 -17.68
C LEU A 287 22.10 -0.21 -16.88
N THR A 288 21.62 -1.29 -17.50
CA THR A 288 20.84 -2.34 -16.82
C THR A 288 21.65 -3.46 -16.17
N HIS A 289 22.99 -3.40 -16.18
CA HIS A 289 23.76 -4.20 -15.22
C HIS A 289 23.76 -3.43 -13.90
N SER A 290 22.81 -3.74 -13.02
CA SER A 290 22.81 -3.24 -11.65
C SER A 290 24.08 -3.73 -10.96
N GLN A 291 25.16 -2.94 -11.06
CA GLN A 291 26.39 -3.25 -10.36
C GLN A 291 26.09 -3.32 -8.87
N CYS A 292 26.51 -4.41 -8.23
CA CYS A 292 26.36 -4.56 -6.79
C CYS A 292 26.94 -3.36 -6.04
N PRO A 293 26.40 -3.01 -4.86
CA PRO A 293 26.97 -1.92 -4.07
C PRO A 293 28.46 -2.13 -3.81
N ASN A 294 29.22 -1.04 -3.65
CA ASN A 294 30.67 -1.12 -3.47
C ASN A 294 31.06 -2.09 -2.33
N GLY A 295 31.93 -3.05 -2.64
CA GLY A 295 32.38 -4.08 -1.71
C GLY A 295 31.49 -5.31 -1.60
N PHE A 296 30.45 -5.42 -2.43
CA PHE A 296 29.66 -6.65 -2.61
C PHE A 296 30.07 -7.35 -3.91
N THR A 297 29.95 -8.67 -3.92
CA THR A 297 30.20 -9.52 -5.10
C THR A 297 28.87 -9.92 -5.71
N GLU A 298 28.70 -9.74 -7.01
CA GLU A 298 27.58 -10.31 -7.74
C GLU A 298 27.80 -11.81 -7.90
N THR A 299 27.02 -12.61 -7.17
CA THR A 299 27.14 -14.07 -7.23
C THR A 299 26.26 -14.65 -8.33
N ASP A 300 25.09 -14.07 -8.59
CA ASP A 300 24.17 -14.44 -9.67
C ASP A 300 23.51 -13.15 -10.20
N PRO A 301 22.87 -13.16 -11.39
CA PRO A 301 22.24 -11.96 -11.94
C PRO A 301 21.31 -11.28 -10.93
N GLY A 302 21.70 -10.09 -10.46
CA GLY A 302 20.95 -9.31 -9.47
C GLY A 302 21.06 -9.80 -8.01
N VAL A 303 21.95 -10.75 -7.71
CA VAL A 303 22.21 -11.27 -6.36
C VAL A 303 23.57 -10.79 -5.88
N CYS A 304 23.55 -9.89 -4.90
CA CYS A 304 24.75 -9.27 -4.35
C CYS A 304 25.03 -9.78 -2.95
N MET A 305 26.22 -10.31 -2.72
CA MET A 305 26.62 -10.89 -1.44
C MET A 305 27.89 -10.25 -0.87
N TYR A 306 27.98 -10.23 0.46
CA TYR A 306 29.14 -9.82 1.21
C TYR A 306 29.63 -10.97 2.07
N LEU A 307 30.95 -11.19 2.09
CA LEU A 307 31.61 -12.21 2.89
C LEU A 307 32.41 -11.56 4.01
N ALA A 308 32.18 -12.01 5.25
CA ALA A 308 33.01 -11.66 6.40
C ALA A 308 33.65 -12.91 6.99
N VAL A 309 34.94 -12.82 7.32
CA VAL A 309 35.68 -13.85 8.07
C VAL A 309 35.49 -13.58 9.55
N GLN A 310 34.43 -14.13 10.14
CA GLN A 310 34.08 -13.93 11.53
C GLN A 310 33.35 -15.15 12.07
N SER A 311 33.75 -15.61 13.25
CA SER A 311 33.05 -16.69 13.94
C SER A 311 31.83 -16.16 14.69
N ASN A 312 30.69 -16.82 14.50
CA ASN A 312 29.45 -16.38 15.13
C ASN A 312 28.41 -17.50 15.29
N SER A 313 27.46 -17.26 16.19
CA SER A 313 26.25 -18.08 16.33
C SER A 313 25.23 -17.74 15.23
N PHE A 314 24.18 -18.55 15.08
CA PHE A 314 23.12 -18.28 14.10
C PHE A 314 22.50 -16.88 14.26
N CYS A 315 22.13 -16.50 15.48
CA CYS A 315 21.54 -15.17 15.73
C CYS A 315 22.56 -14.05 15.62
N GLY A 316 23.81 -14.30 16.00
CA GLY A 316 24.86 -13.31 15.84
C GLY A 316 25.21 -13.06 14.36
N SER A 317 25.20 -14.08 13.52
CA SER A 317 25.39 -13.93 12.06
C SER A 317 24.28 -13.09 11.43
N ASN A 318 23.02 -13.32 11.81
CA ASN A 318 21.91 -12.48 11.35
C ASN A 318 22.04 -11.02 11.85
N SER A 319 22.36 -10.84 13.14
CA SER A 319 22.57 -9.52 13.73
C SER A 319 23.72 -8.77 13.06
N PHE A 320 24.80 -9.47 12.68
CA PHE A 320 25.89 -8.88 11.92
C PHE A 320 25.41 -8.35 10.57
N CYS A 321 24.67 -9.16 9.81
CA CYS A 321 24.16 -8.72 8.51
C CYS A 321 23.23 -7.50 8.63
N GLU A 322 22.33 -7.48 9.61
CA GLU A 322 21.46 -6.32 9.84
C GLU A 322 22.27 -5.06 10.16
N GLN A 323 23.18 -5.12 11.14
CA GLN A 323 23.97 -3.97 11.56
C GLN A 323 24.90 -3.47 10.44
N PHE A 324 25.58 -4.38 9.75
CA PHE A 324 26.45 -4.04 8.63
C PHE A 324 25.64 -3.40 7.50
N GLY A 325 24.46 -3.94 7.19
CA GLY A 325 23.52 -3.37 6.23
C GLY A 325 23.11 -1.94 6.61
N LEU A 326 22.62 -1.75 7.84
CA LEU A 326 22.18 -0.45 8.33
C LEU A 326 23.29 0.61 8.27
N SER A 327 24.53 0.25 8.61
CA SER A 327 25.68 1.15 8.50
C SER A 327 26.01 1.60 7.08
N ARG A 328 25.48 0.89 6.07
CA ARG A 328 25.63 1.18 4.65
C ARG A 328 24.35 1.69 3.99
N GLY A 329 23.28 1.89 4.77
CA GLY A 329 21.97 2.24 4.23
C GLY A 329 21.32 1.12 3.39
N LEU A 330 21.72 -0.14 3.62
CA LEU A 330 21.23 -1.32 2.93
C LEU A 330 20.44 -2.23 3.88
N ARG A 331 19.54 -3.05 3.35
CA ARG A 331 18.91 -4.15 4.09
C ARG A 331 19.63 -5.44 3.72
N LEU A 332 20.38 -6.02 4.66
CA LEU A 332 21.05 -7.30 4.46
C LEU A 332 20.50 -8.39 5.38
N PHE A 333 20.61 -9.64 4.94
CA PHE A 333 20.10 -10.83 5.63
C PHE A 333 20.94 -12.06 5.26
N LEU A 334 20.77 -13.18 5.97
CA LEU A 334 21.42 -14.44 5.56
C LEU A 334 20.71 -15.02 4.32
N PRO A 335 21.44 -15.49 3.29
CA PRO A 335 20.83 -16.00 2.06
C PRO A 335 20.00 -17.27 2.32
N GLY A 336 18.68 -17.20 2.11
CA GLY A 336 17.78 -18.37 2.19
C GLY A 336 17.47 -18.93 0.81
N LYS A 337 16.77 -18.20 -0.06
CA LYS A 337 16.46 -18.66 -1.43
C LYS A 337 17.71 -18.86 -2.27
N ASN A 338 18.65 -17.92 -2.17
CA ASN A 338 19.89 -17.91 -2.94
C ASN A 338 21.06 -18.54 -2.17
N TYR A 339 20.80 -19.42 -1.20
CA TYR A 339 21.84 -20.05 -0.37
C TYR A 339 22.95 -20.76 -1.17
N LYS A 340 22.65 -21.29 -2.36
CA LYS A 340 23.65 -21.92 -3.25
C LYS A 340 24.64 -20.92 -3.83
N SER A 341 24.24 -19.68 -4.02
CA SER A 341 25.08 -18.60 -4.55
C SER A 341 26.23 -18.26 -3.60
N MET A 342 26.08 -18.57 -2.30
CA MET A 342 27.14 -18.45 -1.29
C MET A 342 28.41 -19.22 -1.68
N LEU A 343 28.28 -20.35 -2.39
CA LEU A 343 29.41 -21.20 -2.80
C LEU A 343 30.39 -20.51 -3.77
N LYS A 344 29.97 -19.42 -4.41
CA LYS A 344 30.82 -18.65 -5.34
C LYS A 344 31.80 -17.73 -4.63
N ILE A 345 31.56 -17.44 -3.35
CA ILE A 345 32.41 -16.56 -2.53
C ILE A 345 32.97 -17.27 -1.30
N LEU A 346 32.32 -18.33 -0.81
CA LEU A 346 32.78 -19.09 0.35
C LEU A 346 33.93 -20.03 -0.01
N PRO A 347 35.03 -20.03 0.77
CA PRO A 347 36.05 -21.07 0.68
C PRO A 347 35.48 -22.46 0.96
N SER A 348 36.01 -23.52 0.32
CA SER A 348 35.51 -24.90 0.51
C SER A 348 35.64 -25.43 1.95
N THR A 349 36.63 -24.94 2.71
CA THR A 349 36.86 -25.29 4.12
C THR A 349 36.08 -24.42 5.11
N SER A 350 35.33 -23.43 4.61
CA SER A 350 34.57 -22.51 5.46
C SER A 350 33.28 -23.14 5.99
N SER A 351 32.72 -22.48 6.98
CA SER A 351 31.39 -22.76 7.52
C SER A 351 30.62 -21.45 7.66
N ALA A 352 29.36 -21.46 7.24
CA ALA A 352 28.47 -20.29 7.28
C ALA A 352 27.01 -20.73 7.41
N PHE A 353 26.23 -20.03 8.23
CA PHE A 353 24.78 -20.25 8.31
C PHE A 353 24.11 -19.72 7.06
N THR A 354 23.01 -20.37 6.66
CA THR A 354 22.12 -19.86 5.62
C THR A 354 20.88 -19.22 6.26
N GLY A 355 20.02 -18.64 5.43
CA GLY A 355 18.71 -18.13 5.82
C GLY A 355 17.60 -19.18 5.93
N LEU A 356 17.93 -20.47 5.84
CA LEU A 356 16.94 -21.56 5.91
C LEU A 356 16.73 -22.02 7.36
N THR A 357 15.47 -22.05 7.82
CA THR A 357 15.13 -22.56 9.16
C THR A 357 13.78 -23.29 9.21
N SER A 358 13.61 -24.23 10.12
CA SER A 358 12.33 -24.89 10.46
C SER A 358 11.90 -24.59 11.90
N LEU A 359 12.30 -23.44 12.44
CA LEU A 359 12.07 -23.05 13.84
C LEU A 359 10.59 -22.88 14.21
N LEU A 360 9.74 -22.52 13.25
CA LEU A 360 8.30 -22.36 13.44
C LEU A 360 7.54 -23.69 13.30
N ASN A 361 7.86 -24.48 12.28
CA ASN A 361 7.17 -25.74 11.95
C ASN A 361 8.05 -26.96 12.22
N ARG A 362 7.82 -27.62 13.35
CA ARG A 362 8.59 -28.80 13.76
C ARG A 362 7.87 -30.10 13.38
N SER A 363 7.68 -30.29 12.08
CA SER A 363 7.04 -31.51 11.55
C SER A 363 7.84 -32.77 11.90
N SER A 364 7.15 -33.91 11.91
CA SER A 364 7.81 -35.23 11.95
C SER A 364 8.52 -35.59 10.64
N ASP A 365 8.14 -34.96 9.53
CA ASP A 365 8.91 -34.98 8.30
C ASP A 365 9.99 -33.89 8.37
N TYR A 366 11.26 -34.29 8.51
CA TYR A 366 12.37 -33.35 8.71
C TYR A 366 12.65 -32.46 7.50
N ARG A 367 12.06 -32.74 6.33
CA ARG A 367 12.16 -31.89 5.12
C ARG A 367 11.01 -30.90 4.99
N GLN A 368 9.95 -31.06 5.76
CA GLN A 368 8.83 -30.13 5.78
C GLN A 368 9.13 -28.94 6.70
N GLY A 369 8.55 -27.77 6.39
CA GLY A 369 8.50 -26.66 7.34
C GLY A 369 9.70 -25.71 7.29
N TRP A 370 10.64 -25.93 6.36
CA TRP A 370 11.77 -25.03 6.15
C TRP A 370 11.33 -23.77 5.43
N ARG A 371 11.70 -22.62 5.99
CA ARG A 371 11.32 -21.28 5.50
C ARG A 371 12.57 -20.47 5.19
N PHE A 372 12.38 -19.46 4.34
CA PHE A 372 13.43 -18.49 4.02
C PHE A 372 13.36 -17.29 4.97
N SER A 373 14.52 -16.85 5.45
CA SER A 373 14.72 -15.55 6.12
C SER A 373 14.82 -14.39 5.13
N ASP A 374 14.38 -14.59 3.89
CA ASP A 374 14.48 -13.63 2.81
C ASP A 374 13.31 -12.63 2.89
N PRO A 375 13.60 -11.31 2.90
CA PRO A 375 12.57 -10.31 2.74
C PRO A 375 11.77 -10.49 1.45
N GLY A 376 10.45 -10.39 1.51
CA GLY A 376 9.51 -10.60 0.41
C GLY A 376 9.11 -12.06 0.18
N LEU A 377 9.73 -13.02 0.88
CA LEU A 377 9.47 -14.46 0.73
C LEU A 377 9.02 -15.12 2.04
N ALA A 378 8.44 -14.35 2.95
CA ALA A 378 8.00 -14.86 4.24
C ALA A 378 7.00 -16.02 4.11
N TRP A 379 6.19 -16.04 3.05
CA TRP A 379 5.19 -17.07 2.76
C TRP A 379 5.76 -18.43 2.37
N TYR A 380 7.02 -18.51 1.92
CA TYR A 380 7.59 -19.76 1.45
C TYR A 380 7.84 -20.72 2.62
N GLU A 381 7.44 -21.96 2.43
CA GLU A 381 7.67 -23.08 3.32
C GLU A 381 7.74 -24.37 2.51
N THR A 382 8.67 -25.27 2.87
CA THR A 382 8.78 -26.55 2.18
C THR A 382 7.61 -27.48 2.53
N PRO A 383 6.97 -28.12 1.52
CA PRO A 383 5.95 -29.13 1.75
C PRO A 383 6.56 -30.45 2.27
N PRO A 384 5.73 -31.42 2.69
CA PRO A 384 6.19 -32.78 2.95
C PRO A 384 6.94 -33.38 1.76
N GLY A 385 8.06 -34.06 2.02
CA GLY A 385 8.88 -34.71 1.00
C GLY A 385 9.66 -33.76 0.09
N ASP A 386 9.81 -32.47 0.45
CA ASP A 386 10.52 -31.50 -0.39
C ASP A 386 11.98 -31.89 -0.70
N THR A 387 12.35 -31.70 -1.97
CA THR A 387 13.71 -31.94 -2.48
C THR A 387 14.33 -30.68 -3.09
N SER A 388 13.70 -29.52 -2.92
CA SER A 388 14.17 -28.25 -3.50
C SER A 388 15.44 -27.75 -2.81
N ILE A 389 15.54 -27.99 -1.49
CA ILE A 389 16.77 -27.78 -0.73
C ILE A 389 17.70 -28.99 -0.94
N GLN A 390 18.85 -28.71 -1.56
CA GLN A 390 19.95 -29.65 -1.79
C GLN A 390 20.75 -29.88 -0.51
N TRP A 391 20.15 -30.62 0.40
CA TRP A 391 20.84 -31.16 1.57
C TRP A 391 21.91 -32.18 1.17
N THR A 392 22.95 -32.31 2.01
CA THR A 392 23.86 -33.46 1.96
C THR A 392 23.06 -34.76 2.11
N PRO A 393 23.45 -35.87 1.45
CA PRO A 393 22.76 -37.14 1.60
C PRO A 393 22.59 -37.54 3.07
N GLY A 394 21.36 -37.87 3.47
CA GLY A 394 21.00 -38.22 4.85
C GLY A 394 20.46 -37.06 5.69
N GLU A 395 20.59 -35.81 5.24
CA GLU A 395 20.07 -34.63 5.96
C GLU A 395 18.71 -34.16 5.43
N PRO A 396 17.90 -33.46 6.24
CA PRO A 396 18.02 -33.34 7.70
C PRO A 396 17.77 -34.69 8.39
N SER A 397 18.57 -35.01 9.40
CA SER A 397 18.59 -36.35 10.03
C SER A 397 17.93 -36.41 11.41
N GLN A 398 17.79 -35.27 12.08
CA GLN A 398 17.26 -35.19 13.46
C GLN A 398 16.25 -34.06 13.63
N ARG A 399 15.33 -34.22 14.60
CA ARG A 399 14.24 -33.27 14.85
C ARG A 399 14.72 -31.92 15.40
N ASP A 400 15.83 -31.89 16.13
CA ASP A 400 16.38 -30.69 16.76
C ASP A 400 17.33 -29.90 15.84
N GLN A 401 17.50 -30.36 14.59
CA GLN A 401 18.28 -29.67 13.56
C GLN A 401 17.40 -28.68 12.80
N LEU A 402 17.27 -27.46 13.32
CA LEU A 402 16.26 -26.49 12.85
C LEU A 402 16.83 -25.26 12.13
N VAL A 403 18.16 -25.17 12.00
CA VAL A 403 18.84 -24.15 11.18
C VAL A 403 19.75 -24.82 10.16
N SER A 404 20.00 -24.16 9.04
CA SER A 404 20.85 -24.67 7.97
C SER A 404 22.25 -24.06 8.01
N ILE A 405 23.25 -24.89 7.79
CA ILE A 405 24.66 -24.51 7.73
C ILE A 405 25.33 -25.11 6.50
N TYR A 406 26.15 -24.31 5.82
CA TYR A 406 27.16 -24.81 4.90
C TYR A 406 28.38 -25.24 5.70
N TYR A 407 28.82 -26.48 5.52
CA TYR A 407 29.99 -27.04 6.19
C TYR A 407 30.63 -28.10 5.31
N ASN A 408 31.96 -28.09 5.18
CA ASN A 408 32.73 -29.12 4.47
C ASN A 408 32.20 -29.48 3.06
N GLY A 409 31.84 -28.47 2.26
CA GLY A 409 31.35 -28.68 0.89
C GLY A 409 29.87 -29.07 0.75
N GLY A 410 29.11 -29.16 1.84
CA GLY A 410 27.69 -29.54 1.81
C GLY A 410 26.81 -28.67 2.69
N PHE A 411 25.49 -28.82 2.53
CA PHE A 411 24.49 -28.16 3.37
C PHE A 411 23.90 -29.16 4.36
N PHE A 412 23.93 -28.81 5.63
CA PHE A 412 23.50 -29.64 6.75
C PHE A 412 22.47 -28.91 7.57
N ALA A 413 21.54 -29.65 8.17
CA ALA A 413 20.71 -29.13 9.22
C ALA A 413 21.47 -29.26 10.55
N ALA A 414 21.35 -28.27 11.43
CA ALA A 414 22.07 -28.23 12.69
C ALA A 414 21.20 -27.67 13.82
N PRO A 415 21.44 -28.06 15.08
CA PRO A 415 20.89 -27.35 16.23
C PRO A 415 21.45 -25.92 16.29
N GLN A 416 20.59 -24.96 16.67
CA GLN A 416 20.88 -23.53 16.65
C GLN A 416 22.11 -23.14 17.49
N PHE A 417 22.33 -23.80 18.62
CA PHE A 417 23.36 -23.43 19.60
C PHE A 417 24.61 -24.31 19.60
N SER A 418 24.63 -25.41 18.85
CA SER A 418 25.72 -26.38 18.92
C SER A 418 26.92 -26.03 18.03
N ILE A 419 26.77 -25.06 17.12
CA ILE A 419 27.80 -24.73 16.13
C ILE A 419 28.03 -23.22 16.08
N GLN A 420 29.31 -22.84 15.99
CA GLN A 420 29.73 -21.53 15.54
C GLN A 420 30.29 -21.64 14.13
N THR A 421 29.95 -20.68 13.27
CA THR A 421 30.50 -20.63 11.92
C THR A 421 31.90 -20.03 11.93
N SER A 422 32.62 -20.10 10.82
CA SER A 422 33.90 -19.41 10.61
C SER A 422 33.73 -18.14 9.77
N HIS A 423 32.63 -18.08 9.01
CA HIS A 423 32.31 -16.99 8.10
C HIS A 423 30.84 -16.58 8.25
N ILE A 424 30.54 -15.38 7.77
CA ILE A 424 29.18 -14.84 7.64
C ILE A 424 29.01 -14.40 6.20
N VAL A 425 27.91 -14.82 5.57
CA VAL A 425 27.52 -14.34 4.24
C VAL A 425 26.24 -13.54 4.39
N CYS A 426 26.23 -12.33 3.85
CA CYS A 426 25.06 -11.45 3.84
C CYS A 426 24.64 -11.17 2.40
N GLU A 427 23.34 -11.25 2.11
CA GLU A 427 22.76 -10.89 0.82
C GLU A 427 22.06 -9.53 0.89
N VAL A 428 22.17 -8.75 -0.18
CA VAL A 428 21.42 -7.49 -0.34
C VAL A 428 19.97 -7.79 -0.69
N SER A 429 19.05 -7.24 0.09
CA SER A 429 17.62 -7.39 -0.19
C SER A 429 17.21 -6.61 -1.43
N PRO A 430 16.48 -7.23 -2.38
CA PRO A 430 15.86 -6.49 -3.49
C PRO A 430 14.66 -5.67 -3.01
N VAL A 431 14.15 -5.93 -1.80
CA VAL A 431 13.02 -5.23 -1.21
C VAL A 431 13.54 -4.07 -0.36
N GLN A 432 13.33 -2.84 -0.84
CA GLN A 432 13.61 -1.66 -0.04
C GLN A 432 12.75 -1.66 1.23
N SER A 433 13.31 -1.19 2.35
CA SER A 433 12.55 -0.96 3.58
C SER A 433 11.63 0.23 3.38
N VAL A 434 10.48 0.03 2.75
CA VAL A 434 9.53 1.11 2.47
C VAL A 434 8.82 1.51 3.77
N ALA A 435 8.65 2.83 3.97
CA ALA A 435 7.83 3.39 5.05
C ALA A 435 6.31 3.22 4.80
N SER A 436 5.91 2.12 4.16
CA SER A 436 4.52 1.81 3.88
C SER A 436 3.84 1.17 5.10
N ALA A 437 2.52 1.33 5.14
CA ALA A 437 1.67 0.61 6.07
C ALA A 437 1.83 -0.90 5.85
N GLU A 438 1.90 -1.64 6.95
CA GLU A 438 2.18 -3.07 6.93
C GLU A 438 1.10 -3.83 7.66
N THR A 439 0.74 -4.99 7.11
CA THR A 439 -0.29 -5.84 7.71
C THR A 439 0.38 -6.90 8.56
N PHE A 440 -0.07 -6.99 9.80
CA PHE A 440 0.21 -8.10 10.69
C PHE A 440 -1.01 -9.00 10.76
N GLN A 441 -0.82 -10.31 10.69
CA GLN A 441 -1.91 -11.28 10.65
C GLN A 441 -1.85 -12.20 11.86
N LEU A 442 -2.97 -12.30 12.58
CA LEU A 442 -3.13 -13.21 13.71
C LEU A 442 -2.91 -14.65 13.24
N ASN A 443 -2.10 -15.40 13.98
CA ASN A 443 -1.77 -16.80 13.72
C ASN A 443 -1.20 -17.07 12.32
N TRP A 444 -0.71 -16.07 11.58
CA TRP A 444 -0.11 -16.31 10.28
C TRP A 444 1.25 -17.00 10.43
N PRO A 445 1.61 -18.01 9.64
CA PRO A 445 0.97 -18.45 8.39
C PRO A 445 -0.17 -19.45 8.54
N TYR A 446 -0.32 -20.09 9.69
CA TYR A 446 -1.39 -21.04 9.99
C TYR A 446 -1.63 -21.12 11.50
N GLU A 447 -2.84 -21.53 11.86
CA GLU A 447 -3.20 -21.85 13.24
C GLU A 447 -2.27 -22.94 13.80
N MET A 448 -1.68 -22.66 14.97
CA MET A 448 -0.75 -23.56 15.64
C MET A 448 -1.41 -24.12 16.89
N SER A 449 -1.20 -25.41 17.16
CA SER A 449 -1.72 -26.05 18.38
C SER A 449 -1.10 -25.47 19.66
N SER A 450 0.09 -24.89 19.55
CA SER A 450 0.78 -24.18 20.63
C SER A 450 1.61 -23.04 20.04
N VAL A 451 1.65 -21.90 20.74
CA VAL A 451 2.58 -20.80 20.46
C VAL A 451 3.93 -20.96 21.18
N PHE A 452 4.08 -22.00 22.01
CA PHE A 452 5.28 -22.30 22.78
C PHE A 452 6.02 -23.52 22.23
N LEU A 453 7.34 -23.45 22.36
CA LEU A 453 8.25 -24.56 22.13
C LEU A 453 8.06 -25.66 23.17
N ALA A 454 8.20 -26.90 22.71
CA ALA A 454 8.23 -28.07 23.59
C ALA A 454 9.59 -28.26 24.27
N ASP A 455 10.66 -27.70 23.70
CA ASP A 455 12.03 -27.79 24.19
C ASP A 455 12.70 -26.40 24.29
N GLY A 456 13.84 -26.34 24.98
CA GLY A 456 14.66 -25.13 25.11
C GLY A 456 15.85 -25.07 24.15
N GLY A 457 16.00 -26.05 23.25
CA GLY A 457 17.22 -26.24 22.48
C GLY A 457 17.35 -25.33 21.25
N ASN A 458 16.23 -24.83 20.73
CA ASN A 458 16.19 -24.01 19.52
C ASN A 458 15.15 -22.91 19.68
N VAL A 459 15.50 -21.78 20.28
CA VAL A 459 14.52 -20.72 20.57
C VAL A 459 14.35 -19.69 19.44
N GLY A 460 15.20 -19.74 18.42
CA GLY A 460 15.30 -18.70 17.41
C GLY A 460 15.94 -17.42 17.97
N CYS A 461 15.81 -16.31 17.26
CA CYS A 461 16.37 -15.02 17.68
C CYS A 461 15.24 -14.14 18.18
N GLN A 462 15.33 -13.71 19.43
CA GLN A 462 14.21 -13.06 20.11
C GLN A 462 14.63 -11.78 20.80
N LEU A 463 13.73 -10.81 20.79
CA LEU A 463 13.79 -9.61 21.62
C LEU A 463 12.50 -9.50 22.40
N SER A 464 12.55 -8.95 23.61
CA SER A 464 11.34 -8.66 24.37
C SER A 464 11.29 -7.19 24.78
N ASN A 465 10.08 -6.68 24.88
CA ASN A 465 9.81 -5.36 25.42
C ASN A 465 8.46 -5.36 26.12
N LYS A 466 8.16 -4.32 26.89
CA LYS A 466 6.87 -4.14 27.54
C LYS A 466 6.13 -2.96 26.93
N THR A 467 4.85 -3.16 26.64
CA THR A 467 3.96 -2.11 26.16
C THR A 467 2.53 -2.41 26.57
N SER A 468 1.78 -1.39 26.96
CA SER A 468 0.44 -1.55 27.51
C SER A 468 -0.63 -1.93 26.48
N THR A 469 -0.29 -2.01 25.19
CA THR A 469 -1.27 -2.22 24.11
C THR A 469 -0.71 -3.12 23.01
N LEU A 470 -1.59 -3.89 22.36
CA LEU A 470 -1.26 -4.72 21.21
C LEU A 470 -0.68 -3.87 20.06
N GLU A 471 -1.26 -2.68 19.82
CA GLU A 471 -0.82 -1.74 18.81
C GLU A 471 0.59 -1.22 19.09
N GLY A 472 0.94 -1.00 20.36
CA GLY A 472 2.29 -0.66 20.77
C GLY A 472 3.29 -1.76 20.41
N CYS A 473 2.92 -3.02 20.59
CA CYS A 473 3.71 -4.18 20.20
C CYS A 473 3.97 -4.21 18.69
N CYS A 474 2.88 -4.08 17.92
CA CYS A 474 2.90 -4.03 16.47
C CYS A 474 3.80 -2.89 15.96
N HIS A 475 3.68 -1.70 16.55
CA HIS A 475 4.48 -0.55 16.16
C HIS A 475 5.97 -0.76 16.42
N GLN A 476 6.34 -1.35 17.55
CA GLN A 476 7.73 -1.68 17.85
C GLN A 476 8.30 -2.72 16.88
N CYS A 477 7.55 -3.78 16.60
CA CYS A 477 7.96 -4.77 15.60
C CYS A 477 8.15 -4.12 14.21
N LYS A 478 7.22 -3.26 13.77
CA LYS A 478 7.36 -2.53 12.49
C LYS A 478 8.62 -1.66 12.44
N ARG A 479 8.97 -1.00 13.55
CA ARG A 479 10.18 -0.17 13.63
C ARG A 479 11.48 -0.97 13.53
N GLN A 480 11.45 -2.26 13.85
CA GLN A 480 12.59 -3.15 13.68
C GLN A 480 12.52 -3.84 12.30
N PRO A 481 13.39 -3.50 11.33
CA PRO A 481 13.36 -4.10 10.00
C PRO A 481 13.51 -5.62 10.03
N ALA A 482 14.23 -6.18 11.01
CA ALA A 482 14.37 -7.60 11.17
C ALA A 482 13.20 -8.32 11.87
N CYS A 483 12.21 -7.62 12.45
CA CYS A 483 11.11 -8.30 13.14
C CYS A 483 10.16 -9.00 12.15
N ARG A 484 10.08 -10.34 12.25
CA ARG A 484 9.27 -11.24 11.42
C ARG A 484 7.89 -11.50 11.98
N ALA A 485 7.79 -11.58 13.29
CA ALA A 485 6.54 -11.79 13.99
C ALA A 485 6.66 -11.23 15.41
N PHE A 486 5.52 -11.04 16.05
CA PHE A 486 5.49 -10.70 17.46
C PHE A 486 4.42 -11.51 18.20
N TYR A 487 4.63 -11.63 19.51
CA TYR A 487 3.73 -12.24 20.46
C TYR A 487 3.37 -11.20 21.51
N TYR A 488 2.08 -11.06 21.79
CA TYR A 488 1.57 -10.14 22.78
C TYR A 488 0.86 -10.91 23.89
N HIS A 489 1.32 -10.72 25.12
CA HIS A 489 0.67 -11.26 26.30
C HIS A 489 -0.39 -10.28 26.80
N VAL A 490 -1.66 -10.68 26.73
CA VAL A 490 -2.81 -9.79 26.95
C VAL A 490 -2.82 -9.20 28.37
N GLU A 491 -2.47 -10.00 29.36
CA GLU A 491 -2.61 -9.68 30.77
C GLU A 491 -1.47 -8.79 31.30
N THR A 492 -0.26 -8.91 30.74
CA THR A 492 0.91 -8.15 31.24
C THR A 492 1.41 -7.07 30.29
N GLY A 493 0.96 -7.07 29.03
CA GLY A 493 1.50 -6.21 27.99
C GLY A 493 2.93 -6.59 27.57
N ASN A 494 3.36 -7.83 27.82
CA ASN A 494 4.67 -8.28 27.38
C ASN A 494 4.66 -8.55 25.88
N CYS A 495 5.65 -8.02 25.19
CA CYS A 495 5.92 -8.24 23.78
C CYS A 495 7.15 -9.09 23.60
N TRP A 496 7.03 -10.10 22.76
CA TRP A 496 8.15 -10.91 22.31
C TRP A 496 8.21 -10.86 20.80
N PHE A 497 9.33 -10.46 20.25
CA PHE A 497 9.58 -10.30 18.83
C PHE A 497 10.42 -11.47 18.34
N ALA A 498 9.97 -12.14 17.29
CA ALA A 498 10.79 -13.06 16.51
C ALA A 498 11.58 -12.23 15.49
N ILE A 499 12.90 -12.20 15.61
CA ILE A 499 13.80 -11.39 14.79
C ILE A 499 14.52 -12.28 13.78
N PHE A 500 14.68 -11.78 12.55
CA PHE A 500 15.28 -12.42 11.37
C PHE A 500 14.50 -13.62 10.81
N VAL A 501 13.99 -14.48 11.68
CA VAL A 501 13.27 -15.70 11.34
C VAL A 501 12.04 -15.88 12.23
N ASP A 502 11.03 -16.56 11.71
CA ASP A 502 9.87 -16.95 12.49
C ASP A 502 10.22 -18.10 13.44
N THR A 503 9.80 -17.97 14.70
CA THR A 503 10.02 -18.97 15.75
C THR A 503 8.89 -18.92 16.76
N LEU A 504 8.62 -20.03 17.45
CA LEU A 504 7.70 -20.10 18.61
C LEU A 504 8.32 -19.47 19.87
N LEU A 505 7.49 -19.19 20.88
CA LEU A 505 7.95 -18.68 22.17
C LEU A 505 8.75 -19.74 22.94
N PRO A 506 9.75 -19.36 23.75
CA PRO A 506 10.47 -20.30 24.61
C PRO A 506 9.51 -21.00 25.57
N SER A 507 9.77 -22.28 25.86
CA SER A 507 8.94 -23.08 26.78
C SER A 507 8.76 -22.42 28.15
N ALA A 508 9.78 -21.71 28.64
CA ALA A 508 9.74 -20.95 29.89
C ALA A 508 8.58 -19.94 29.94
N GLN A 509 8.18 -19.35 28.80
CA GLN A 509 7.09 -18.37 28.77
C GLN A 509 5.72 -18.99 29.02
N SER A 510 5.55 -20.30 28.80
CA SER A 510 4.30 -21.01 29.09
C SER A 510 3.92 -20.97 30.57
N SER A 511 4.91 -20.86 31.46
CA SER A 511 4.70 -20.76 32.91
C SER A 511 4.09 -19.43 33.37
N THR A 512 4.09 -18.41 32.50
CA THR A 512 3.51 -17.09 32.79
C THR A 512 1.97 -17.14 32.94
N GLY A 513 1.34 -18.20 32.42
CA GLY A 513 -0.12 -18.27 32.31
C GLY A 513 -0.65 -17.25 31.29
N GLY A 514 -1.97 -17.01 31.33
CA GLY A 514 -2.62 -15.99 30.51
C GLY A 514 -2.75 -16.32 29.02
N THR A 515 -3.02 -15.29 28.23
CA THR A 515 -3.36 -15.37 26.82
C THR A 515 -2.26 -14.75 25.97
N TRP A 516 -1.69 -15.56 25.09
CA TRP A 516 -0.67 -15.13 24.14
C TRP A 516 -1.25 -15.06 22.73
N LEU A 517 -1.15 -13.89 22.10
CA LEU A 517 -1.56 -13.67 20.72
C LEU A 517 -0.32 -13.57 19.84
N ARG A 518 -0.26 -14.35 18.76
CA ARG A 518 0.83 -14.26 17.77
C ARG A 518 0.38 -13.54 16.52
N TYR A 519 1.18 -12.59 16.07
CA TYR A 519 0.99 -11.92 14.79
C TYR A 519 2.23 -12.08 13.91
N GLY A 520 2.04 -12.70 12.75
CA GLY A 520 3.06 -12.81 11.71
C GLY A 520 3.04 -11.62 10.76
N ARG A 521 4.15 -11.39 10.05
CA ARG A 521 4.34 -10.30 9.07
C ARG A 521 4.48 -10.88 7.65
N PRO A 522 3.37 -11.08 6.91
CA PRO A 522 3.37 -11.85 5.66
C PRO A 522 4.17 -11.24 4.51
N TYR A 523 4.36 -9.92 4.57
CA TYR A 523 5.02 -9.12 3.53
C TYR A 523 6.35 -8.54 4.00
N TRP A 524 6.93 -9.12 5.06
CA TRP A 524 8.19 -8.68 5.67
C TRP A 524 9.35 -8.55 4.69
#